data_AF-A0A2E7Y5V7-F1
#
_entry.id   AF-A0A2E7Y5V7-F1
#
_cell.length_a   1.000
_cell.length_b   1.000
_cell.length_c   1.000
_cell.angle_alpha   90.00
_cell.angle_beta   90.00
_cell.angle_gamma   90.00
#
_symmetry.space_group_name_H-M   'P 1'
#
loop_
_entity.id
_entity.type
_entity.pdbx_description
1 polymer ?
#
loop_
_entity_poly.entity_id
_entity_poly.type
_entity_poly.pdbx_seq_one_letter_code
_entity_poly.pdbx_strand_id
1 'polypeptide(L)'
;MSQHDTTHVPGTTGGGLIGWVVGLLVLVAGMVVAGFMLDAGQVWVVPETQSYRMLEQVDQIDIWVPEDSPQAKSLDAQGVPLVQSVVRTLEPESLELAGGDKTITSTTKVMSSHFVGALVTDDWQKADASGLFEAAPSGWKVTDQISEWETVTQLPPGSVDRPANAVMSWNRTIGVWLAAILTLCIMSFLIGDNPFYKTAEALVIGASAAYWMVYSFYTGIVDKLLVNLWPGLVRGWTTPGLADDWEWKWIYIIPLILSIMLVCRLLPKGGWIARWPLAFIIGATAGFRLLAHLESDFLLQIKGTIKPLWAVDTADAFMFWPSISAIVILLSVLACLVYFFFSMEHKGFVGKTARGGILVLMVTFGAAFGLTVMGRITLLTERFDFLFKDWLHLL
;
A
#
# COMPACT_ATOMS: atom_id res chain seq x y z
N MET A 1 -37.86 39.73 2.50
CA MET A 1 -37.37 40.35 3.75
C MET A 1 -36.27 39.43 4.28
N SER A 2 -35.02 39.67 3.84
CA SER A 2 -33.88 38.79 4.08
C SER A 2 -33.30 39.08 5.47
N GLN A 3 -33.56 38.21 6.44
CA GLN A 3 -32.82 38.20 7.70
C GLN A 3 -31.41 37.68 7.42
N HIS A 4 -30.45 38.60 7.40
CA HIS A 4 -29.04 38.25 7.55
C HIS A 4 -28.80 37.95 9.03
N ASP A 5 -28.76 36.66 9.38
CA ASP A 5 -28.11 36.23 10.62
C ASP A 5 -26.62 36.47 10.47
N THR A 6 -26.18 37.61 11.01
CA THR A 6 -24.76 37.89 11.20
C THR A 6 -24.34 37.16 12.47
N THR A 7 -23.69 36.01 12.31
CA THR A 7 -22.95 35.37 13.39
C THR A 7 -21.89 36.34 13.87
N HIS A 8 -21.92 36.66 15.17
CA HIS A 8 -20.91 37.49 15.80
C HIS A 8 -19.59 36.71 15.77
N VAL A 9 -18.69 37.04 14.84
CA VAL A 9 -17.30 36.59 14.90
C VAL A 9 -16.73 37.15 16.21
N PRO A 10 -16.13 36.34 17.10
CA PRO A 10 -15.44 36.87 18.25
C PRO A 10 -14.38 37.84 17.74
N GLY A 11 -14.55 39.13 18.05
CA GLY A 11 -13.55 40.13 17.74
C GLY A 11 -12.24 39.67 18.33
N THR A 12 -11.21 39.55 17.50
CA THR A 12 -9.82 39.39 17.93
C THR A 12 -9.46 40.62 18.74
N THR A 13 -9.76 40.58 20.03
CA THR A 13 -9.34 41.60 20.98
C THR A 13 -7.82 41.61 20.91
N GLY A 14 -7.20 42.78 20.72
CA GLY A 14 -5.75 42.90 20.46
C GLY A 14 -4.85 42.21 21.49
N GLY A 15 -5.37 41.86 22.68
CA GLY A 15 -4.68 41.01 23.66
C GLY A 15 -4.41 39.57 23.20
N GLY A 16 -5.22 38.98 22.31
CA GLY A 16 -5.03 37.61 21.81
C GLY A 16 -3.84 37.49 20.85
N LEU A 17 -3.61 38.50 20.01
CA LEU A 17 -2.44 38.58 19.12
C LEU A 17 -1.14 38.76 19.93
N ILE A 18 -1.16 39.60 20.96
CA ILE A 18 0.01 39.82 21.83
C ILE A 18 0.33 38.56 22.64
N GLY A 19 -0.69 37.90 23.22
CA GLY A 19 -0.52 36.63 23.93
C GLY A 19 0.03 35.52 23.03
N TRP A 20 -0.38 35.48 21.76
CA TRP A 20 0.14 34.53 20.78
C TRP A 20 1.61 34.81 20.43
N VAL A 21 1.98 36.06 20.14
CA VAL A 21 3.37 36.42 19.83
C VAL A 21 4.27 36.12 21.03
N VAL A 22 3.84 36.46 22.25
CA VAL A 22 4.60 36.17 23.48
C VAL A 22 4.73 34.68 23.72
N GLY A 23 3.66 33.90 23.57
CA GLY A 23 3.71 32.44 23.72
C GLY A 23 4.66 31.78 22.70
N LEU A 24 4.67 32.27 21.46
CA LEU A 24 5.55 31.76 20.41
C LEU A 24 7.00 32.13 20.71
N LEU A 25 7.26 33.35 21.18
CA LEU A 25 8.60 33.77 21.59
C LEU A 25 9.11 32.96 22.79
N VAL A 26 8.26 32.66 23.78
CA VAL A 26 8.64 31.81 24.93
C VAL A 26 8.92 30.38 24.47
N LEU A 27 8.10 29.83 23.59
CA LEU A 27 8.31 28.50 23.02
C LEU A 27 9.63 28.46 22.25
N VAL A 28 9.85 29.39 21.33
CA VAL A 28 11.09 29.50 20.55
C VAL A 28 12.30 29.72 21.46
N ALA A 29 12.20 30.56 22.50
CA ALA A 29 13.27 30.78 23.46
C ALA A 29 13.58 29.51 24.27
N GLY A 30 12.57 28.82 24.79
CA GLY A 30 12.74 27.54 25.49
C GLY A 30 13.35 26.47 24.58
N MET A 31 13.00 26.48 23.31
CA MET A 31 13.59 25.59 22.32
C MET A 31 15.04 25.94 22.02
N VAL A 32 15.39 27.21 21.80
CA VAL A 32 16.80 27.65 21.62
C VAL A 32 17.64 27.22 22.82
N VAL A 33 17.12 27.37 24.04
CA VAL A 33 17.77 26.87 25.26
C VAL A 33 17.94 25.34 25.21
N ALA A 34 16.93 24.57 24.80
CA ALA A 34 17.05 23.12 24.66
C ALA A 34 18.10 22.72 23.60
N GLY A 35 18.15 23.40 22.46
CA GLY A 35 19.15 23.14 21.42
C GLY A 35 20.58 23.43 21.87
N PHE A 36 20.80 24.51 22.62
CA PHE A 36 22.13 24.86 23.14
C PHE A 36 22.54 24.09 24.40
N MET A 37 21.59 23.68 25.25
CA MET A 37 21.90 23.04 26.54
C MET A 37 21.86 21.51 26.50
N LEU A 38 21.07 20.90 25.61
CA LEU A 38 20.83 19.46 25.58
C LEU A 38 21.27 18.78 24.27
N ASP A 39 21.94 19.48 23.36
CA ASP A 39 22.26 18.99 22.01
C ASP A 39 21.00 18.44 21.28
N ALA A 40 19.85 19.04 21.58
CA ALA A 40 18.54 18.49 21.26
C ALA A 40 18.23 18.55 19.76
N GLY A 41 17.72 17.45 19.22
CA GLY A 41 17.17 17.33 17.87
C GLY A 41 18.20 17.36 16.75
N GLN A 42 19.50 17.33 17.07
CA GLN A 42 20.55 17.22 16.07
C GLN A 42 20.56 15.83 15.45
N VAL A 43 20.31 15.77 14.15
CA VAL A 43 20.34 14.51 13.41
C VAL A 43 21.67 14.40 12.67
N TRP A 44 22.49 13.44 13.11
CA TRP A 44 23.75 13.11 12.47
C TRP A 44 23.56 12.01 11.44
N VAL A 45 24.19 12.19 10.28
CA VAL A 45 24.14 11.24 9.18
C VAL A 45 25.54 10.86 8.73
N VAL A 46 25.70 9.61 8.35
CA VAL A 46 26.94 9.07 7.80
C VAL A 46 26.72 8.90 6.30
N PRO A 47 27.39 9.70 5.45
CA PRO A 47 27.39 9.45 4.01
C PRO A 47 28.27 8.23 3.74
N GLU A 48 27.66 7.23 3.10
CA GLU A 48 28.30 6.02 2.63
C GLU A 48 28.05 5.88 1.12
N THR A 49 29.12 5.83 0.34
CA THR A 49 29.04 5.50 -1.07
C THR A 49 28.83 3.99 -1.20
N GLN A 50 27.66 3.59 -1.70
CA GLN A 50 27.39 2.20 -2.05
C GLN A 50 27.59 2.01 -3.54
N SER A 51 28.51 1.12 -3.91
CA SER A 51 28.72 0.71 -5.29
C SER A 51 27.91 -0.56 -5.57
N TYR A 52 27.25 -0.60 -6.71
CA TYR A 52 26.57 -1.78 -7.23
C TYR A 52 27.25 -2.16 -8.54
N ARG A 53 27.42 -3.46 -8.76
CA ARG A 53 27.92 -3.99 -10.02
C ARG A 53 26.85 -4.86 -10.67
N MET A 54 26.80 -4.75 -11.98
CA MET A 54 25.91 -5.56 -12.80
C MET A 54 26.49 -6.97 -12.93
N LEU A 55 25.66 -7.96 -12.62
CA LEU A 55 25.91 -9.37 -12.88
C LEU A 55 25.05 -9.77 -14.07
N GLU A 56 25.67 -10.47 -15.02
CA GLU A 56 25.01 -10.98 -16.21
C GLU A 56 25.07 -12.51 -16.18
N GLN A 57 23.90 -13.16 -16.20
CA GLN A 57 23.80 -14.59 -16.42
C GLN A 57 23.20 -14.85 -17.80
N VAL A 58 23.90 -15.63 -18.60
CA VAL A 58 23.45 -16.04 -19.93
C VAL A 58 23.02 -17.50 -19.86
N ASP A 59 21.71 -17.72 -19.72
CA ASP A 59 21.13 -19.06 -19.76
C ASP A 59 20.73 -19.39 -21.20
N GLN A 60 21.24 -20.51 -21.71
CA GLN A 60 20.80 -21.03 -23.00
C GLN A 60 19.46 -21.72 -22.84
N ILE A 61 18.45 -21.23 -23.57
CA ILE A 61 17.12 -21.79 -23.61
C ILE A 61 17.01 -22.63 -24.89
N ASP A 62 16.79 -23.94 -24.70
CA ASP A 62 16.55 -24.92 -25.76
C ASP A 62 15.09 -25.38 -25.66
N ILE A 63 14.27 -25.04 -26.66
CA ILE A 63 12.85 -25.42 -26.69
C ILE A 63 12.50 -26.03 -28.04
N TRP A 64 11.83 -27.18 -27.96
CA TRP A 64 11.23 -27.88 -29.09
C TRP A 64 9.75 -27.57 -29.16
N VAL A 65 9.30 -27.00 -30.29
CA VAL A 65 7.90 -26.63 -30.48
C VAL A 65 7.41 -27.19 -31.82
N PRO A 66 6.16 -27.68 -31.93
CA PRO A 66 5.57 -28.02 -33.22
C PRO A 66 5.51 -26.79 -34.15
N GLU A 67 5.94 -26.96 -35.41
CA GLU A 67 6.15 -25.87 -36.37
C GLU A 67 4.86 -25.05 -36.64
N ASP A 68 3.71 -25.70 -36.65
CA ASP A 68 2.41 -25.07 -36.92
C ASP A 68 1.76 -24.41 -35.69
N SER A 69 2.38 -24.53 -34.51
CA SER A 69 1.79 -24.00 -33.28
C SER A 69 1.83 -22.46 -33.25
N PRO A 70 0.87 -21.81 -32.55
CA PRO A 70 0.90 -20.36 -32.33
C PRO A 70 2.20 -19.89 -31.67
N GLN A 71 2.79 -20.74 -30.82
CA GLN A 71 4.02 -20.47 -30.09
C GLN A 71 5.25 -20.40 -31.01
N ALA A 72 5.37 -21.31 -32.00
CA ALA A 72 6.45 -21.26 -32.97
C ALA A 72 6.43 -19.98 -33.81
N LYS A 73 5.22 -19.53 -34.21
CA LYS A 73 5.04 -18.28 -34.96
C LYS A 73 5.37 -17.03 -34.14
N SER A 74 5.04 -17.02 -32.84
CA SER A 74 5.42 -15.91 -31.97
C SER A 74 6.93 -15.84 -31.72
N LEU A 75 7.60 -16.99 -31.63
CA LEU A 75 9.05 -17.06 -31.41
C LEU A 75 9.84 -16.60 -32.65
N ASP A 76 9.39 -16.97 -33.84
CA ASP A 76 9.95 -16.48 -35.10
C ASP A 76 9.72 -14.97 -35.28
N ALA A 77 8.51 -14.47 -34.94
CA ALA A 77 8.20 -13.04 -34.97
C ALA A 77 9.02 -12.23 -33.95
N GLN A 78 9.45 -12.84 -32.84
CA GLN A 78 10.33 -12.23 -31.84
C GLN A 78 11.82 -12.33 -32.23
N GLY A 79 12.14 -12.92 -33.39
CA GLY A 79 13.49 -12.98 -33.94
C GLY A 79 14.40 -14.01 -33.26
N VAL A 80 13.85 -15.00 -32.55
CA VAL A 80 14.64 -16.08 -31.94
C VAL A 80 15.17 -16.99 -33.06
N PRO A 81 16.49 -17.24 -33.15
CA PRO A 81 17.06 -17.98 -34.28
C PRO A 81 16.62 -19.45 -34.29
N LEU A 82 16.03 -19.86 -35.41
CA LEU A 82 15.69 -21.26 -35.69
C LEU A 82 16.96 -22.02 -36.08
N VAL A 83 17.31 -23.07 -35.34
CA VAL A 83 18.55 -23.83 -35.56
C VAL A 83 18.32 -25.08 -36.41
N GLN A 84 17.20 -25.78 -36.22
CA GLN A 84 16.91 -27.01 -36.97
C GLN A 84 15.41 -27.29 -37.08
N SER A 85 14.96 -27.80 -38.24
CA SER A 85 13.63 -28.42 -38.38
C SER A 85 13.78 -29.92 -38.56
N VAL A 86 13.00 -30.69 -37.83
CA VAL A 86 13.00 -32.16 -37.88
C VAL A 86 11.62 -32.64 -38.30
N VAL A 87 11.58 -33.43 -39.38
CA VAL A 87 10.35 -34.04 -39.91
C VAL A 87 10.28 -35.47 -39.44
N ARG A 88 9.36 -35.79 -38.52
CA ARG A 88 9.02 -37.19 -38.22
C ARG A 88 7.80 -37.60 -39.03
N THR A 89 7.99 -38.60 -39.90
CA THR A 89 6.89 -39.27 -40.58
C THR A 89 6.46 -40.42 -39.69
N LEU A 90 5.26 -40.35 -39.11
CA LEU A 90 4.70 -41.45 -38.36
C LEU A 90 4.25 -42.52 -39.35
N GLU A 91 4.54 -43.79 -39.06
CA GLU A 91 4.11 -44.91 -39.91
C GLU A 91 2.57 -44.90 -40.05
N PRO A 92 2.05 -45.17 -41.26
CA PRO A 92 0.63 -45.08 -41.50
C PRO A 92 -0.13 -46.16 -40.73
N GLU A 93 -1.10 -45.73 -39.91
CA GLU A 93 -2.05 -46.65 -39.28
C GLU A 93 -3.14 -47.00 -40.32
N SER A 94 -3.15 -48.25 -40.77
CA SER A 94 -4.15 -48.74 -41.72
C SER A 94 -5.42 -49.17 -40.97
N LEU A 95 -6.49 -48.39 -41.09
CA LEU A 95 -7.82 -48.79 -40.62
C LEU A 95 -8.59 -49.42 -41.78
N GLU A 96 -8.86 -50.73 -41.69
CA GLU A 96 -9.72 -51.44 -42.64
C GLU A 96 -11.19 -51.19 -42.30
N LEU A 97 -11.92 -50.57 -43.23
CA LEU A 97 -13.38 -50.43 -43.15
C LEU A 97 -14.02 -51.78 -43.52
N ALA A 98 -14.90 -52.29 -42.65
CA ALA A 98 -15.60 -53.56 -42.87
C ALA A 98 -16.57 -53.44 -44.07
N GLY A 99 -16.08 -53.81 -45.25
CA GLY A 99 -16.81 -53.77 -46.52
C GLY A 99 -15.89 -53.30 -47.64
N GLY A 100 -15.29 -54.25 -48.36
CA GLY A 100 -14.23 -54.00 -49.34
C GLY A 100 -14.61 -52.96 -50.40
N ASP A 101 -13.78 -51.92 -50.52
CA ASP A 101 -12.72 -51.86 -51.56
C ASP A 101 -11.91 -50.54 -51.47
N LYS A 102 -11.74 -49.96 -50.26
CA LYS A 102 -10.97 -48.72 -50.07
C LYS A 102 -10.23 -48.70 -48.72
N THR A 103 -8.91 -48.87 -48.78
CA THR A 103 -7.99 -48.60 -47.67
C THR A 103 -7.62 -47.12 -47.69
N ILE A 104 -7.92 -46.39 -46.61
CA ILE A 104 -7.45 -45.00 -46.46
C ILE A 104 -6.15 -45.05 -45.66
N THR A 105 -5.05 -44.69 -46.32
CA THR A 105 -3.74 -44.58 -45.68
C THR A 105 -3.49 -43.09 -45.38
N SER A 106 -3.61 -42.66 -44.12
CA SER A 106 -3.24 -41.30 -43.73
C SER A 106 -1.82 -41.29 -43.17
N THR A 107 -0.89 -40.66 -43.89
CA THR A 107 0.45 -40.38 -43.39
C THR A 107 0.45 -39.01 -42.73
N THR A 108 0.51 -38.96 -41.40
CA THR A 108 0.64 -37.70 -40.68
C THR A 108 2.12 -37.36 -40.51
N LYS A 109 2.55 -36.26 -41.15
CA LYS A 109 3.88 -35.68 -40.92
C LYS A 109 3.75 -34.66 -39.80
N VAL A 110 4.53 -34.84 -38.74
CA VAL A 110 4.64 -33.85 -37.66
C VAL A 110 5.98 -33.15 -37.83
N MET A 111 5.92 -31.84 -38.04
CA MET A 111 7.09 -30.98 -38.15
C MET A 111 7.34 -30.34 -36.78
N SER A 112 8.56 -30.46 -36.25
CA SER A 112 8.98 -29.74 -35.05
C SER A 112 10.16 -28.82 -35.36
N SER A 113 10.06 -27.58 -34.91
CA SER A 113 11.11 -26.57 -34.97
C SER A 113 11.88 -26.51 -33.64
N HIS A 114 13.21 -26.42 -33.76
CA HIS A 114 14.15 -26.27 -32.66
C HIS A 114 14.63 -24.83 -32.60
N PHE A 115 14.27 -24.12 -31.54
CA PHE A 115 14.70 -22.77 -31.28
C PHE A 115 15.73 -22.77 -30.15
N VAL A 116 16.89 -22.16 -30.42
CA VAL A 116 17.94 -21.96 -29.42
C VAL A 116 18.09 -20.46 -29.19
N GLY A 117 17.73 -20.02 -27.99
CA GLY A 117 17.85 -18.63 -27.55
C GLY A 117 18.84 -18.49 -26.41
N ALA A 118 19.30 -17.26 -26.17
CA ALA A 118 20.01 -16.90 -24.96
C ALA A 118 19.12 -15.95 -24.15
N LEU A 119 18.80 -16.31 -22.93
CA LEU A 119 18.19 -15.40 -21.96
C LEU A 119 19.31 -14.72 -21.19
N VAL A 120 19.48 -13.43 -21.43
CA VAL A 120 20.40 -12.60 -20.64
C VAL A 120 19.60 -12.06 -19.47
N THR A 121 19.98 -12.48 -18.26
CA THR A 121 19.39 -11.97 -17.02
C THR A 121 20.39 -11.05 -16.36
N ASP A 122 19.97 -9.82 -16.12
CA ASP A 122 20.78 -8.77 -15.50
C ASP A 122 20.30 -8.56 -14.06
N ASP A 123 21.23 -8.63 -13.11
CA ASP A 123 20.95 -8.34 -11.70
C ASP A 123 21.99 -7.37 -11.13
N TRP A 124 21.55 -6.42 -10.30
CA TRP A 124 22.42 -5.44 -9.66
C TRP A 124 22.65 -5.83 -8.21
N GLN A 125 23.88 -6.21 -7.87
CA GLN A 125 24.23 -6.59 -6.51
C GLN A 125 25.20 -5.58 -5.87
N LYS A 126 25.06 -5.39 -4.56
CA LYS A 126 25.90 -4.50 -3.77
C LYS A 126 27.33 -5.03 -3.76
N ALA A 127 28.29 -4.18 -4.12
CA ALA A 127 29.71 -4.44 -4.05
C ALA A 127 30.29 -3.88 -2.74
N ASP A 128 31.34 -4.52 -2.22
CA ASP A 128 32.04 -4.04 -1.02
C ASP A 128 32.85 -2.77 -1.32
N ALA A 129 33.37 -2.11 -0.28
CA ALA A 129 34.12 -0.86 -0.36
C ALA A 129 35.36 -0.90 -1.30
N SER A 130 35.82 -2.10 -1.68
CA SER A 130 36.90 -2.32 -2.66
C SER A 130 36.40 -2.54 -4.11
N GLY A 131 35.09 -2.45 -4.38
CA GLY A 131 34.49 -2.72 -5.69
C GLY A 131 34.44 -4.21 -6.07
N LEU A 132 34.64 -5.10 -5.09
CA LEU A 132 34.64 -6.55 -5.24
C LEU A 132 33.44 -7.15 -4.51
N PHE A 133 32.94 -8.29 -4.99
CA PHE A 133 31.91 -9.08 -4.31
C PHE A 133 32.57 -10.03 -3.31
N GLU A 134 31.93 -10.29 -2.16
CA GLU A 134 32.34 -11.35 -1.22
C GLU A 134 32.32 -12.74 -1.90
N ALA A 135 31.35 -13.00 -2.79
CA ALA A 135 31.34 -14.10 -3.75
C ALA A 135 30.26 -13.87 -4.83
N ALA A 136 30.62 -13.98 -6.11
CA ALA A 136 29.61 -13.99 -7.18
C ALA A 136 28.83 -15.33 -7.14
N PRO A 137 27.49 -15.32 -7.29
CA PRO A 137 26.71 -16.55 -7.37
C PRO A 137 27.17 -17.41 -8.56
N SER A 138 27.21 -18.73 -8.39
CA SER A 138 27.70 -19.66 -9.43
C SER A 138 26.89 -19.52 -10.72
N GLY A 139 27.57 -19.22 -11.83
CA GLY A 139 26.95 -19.07 -13.16
C GLY A 139 26.81 -17.62 -13.65
N TRP A 140 27.03 -16.63 -12.77
CA TRP A 140 26.95 -15.20 -13.12
C TRP A 140 28.32 -14.66 -13.51
N LYS A 141 28.37 -13.89 -14.61
CA LYS A 141 29.56 -13.11 -15.01
C LYS A 141 29.44 -11.69 -14.45
N VAL A 142 30.55 -11.19 -13.90
CA VAL A 142 30.63 -9.84 -13.38
C VAL A 142 30.94 -8.88 -14.53
N THR A 143 30.08 -7.88 -14.74
CA THR A 143 30.25 -6.86 -15.79
C THR A 143 31.00 -5.64 -15.23
N ASP A 144 31.71 -4.89 -16.09
CA ASP A 144 32.47 -3.68 -15.71
C ASP A 144 31.61 -2.43 -15.47
N GLN A 145 30.28 -2.56 -15.58
CA GLN A 145 29.36 -1.48 -15.24
C GLN A 145 29.21 -1.37 -13.71
N ILE A 146 29.61 -0.21 -13.19
CA ILE A 146 29.51 0.16 -11.77
C ILE A 146 28.50 1.30 -11.68
N SER A 147 27.47 1.16 -10.84
CA SER A 147 26.59 2.25 -10.46
C SER A 147 26.86 2.62 -9.00
N GLU A 148 27.26 3.86 -8.77
CA GLU A 148 27.55 4.38 -7.44
C GLU A 148 26.41 5.27 -6.98
N TRP A 149 25.94 5.03 -5.77
CA TRP A 149 24.86 5.80 -5.16
C TRP A 149 25.32 6.27 -3.78
N GLU A 150 25.14 7.56 -3.51
CA GLU A 150 25.41 8.12 -2.20
C GLU A 150 24.23 7.79 -1.28
N THR A 151 24.46 6.90 -0.33
CA THR A 151 23.47 6.54 0.69
C THR A 151 23.79 7.25 1.99
N VAL A 152 22.76 7.78 2.63
CA VAL A 152 22.92 8.57 3.86
C VAL A 152 22.21 7.83 4.98
N THR A 153 22.98 7.21 5.86
CA THR A 153 22.45 6.46 7.01
C THR A 153 22.35 7.38 8.21
N GLN A 154 21.18 7.40 8.86
CA GLN A 154 20.97 8.18 10.08
C GLN A 154 21.48 7.42 11.29
N LEU A 155 22.28 8.08 12.13
CA LEU A 155 22.71 7.53 13.41
C LEU A 155 21.57 7.53 14.43
N PRO A 156 21.55 6.61 15.40
CA PRO A 156 20.61 6.64 16.49
C PRO A 156 20.61 8.02 17.21
N PRO A 157 19.44 8.55 17.58
CA PRO A 157 19.32 9.79 18.34
C PRO A 157 20.19 9.73 19.62
N GLY A 158 20.90 10.81 19.94
CA GLY A 158 21.73 10.91 21.15
C GLY A 158 23.06 10.13 21.13
N SER A 159 23.49 9.55 20.00
CA SER A 159 24.77 8.84 19.92
C SER A 159 25.98 9.77 20.15
N VAL A 160 26.79 9.43 21.16
CA VAL A 160 28.04 10.13 21.53
C VAL A 160 29.21 9.62 20.70
N ASP A 161 29.22 8.33 20.36
CA ASP A 161 30.23 7.71 19.50
C ASP A 161 29.92 7.95 18.02
N ARG A 162 30.40 9.09 17.50
CA ARG A 162 30.20 9.51 16.12
C ARG A 162 31.40 9.12 15.26
N PRO A 163 31.22 8.41 14.13
CA PRO A 163 32.31 8.13 13.21
C PRO A 163 32.81 9.44 12.57
N ALA A 164 34.10 9.49 12.19
CA ALA A 164 34.76 10.73 11.75
C ALA A 164 34.16 11.38 10.49
N ASN A 165 33.38 10.63 9.70
CA ASN A 165 32.66 11.09 8.51
C ASN A 165 31.22 11.52 8.80
N ALA A 166 30.75 11.53 10.06
CA ALA A 166 29.41 11.97 10.40
C ALA A 166 29.23 13.47 10.14
N VAL A 167 28.22 13.83 9.35
CA VAL A 167 27.84 15.20 9.05
C VAL A 167 26.46 15.49 9.64
N MET A 168 26.25 16.71 10.14
CA MET A 168 24.94 17.13 10.62
C MET A 168 23.98 17.35 9.44
N SER A 169 22.85 16.64 9.45
CA SER A 169 21.81 16.84 8.44
C SER A 169 20.88 17.98 8.85
N TRP A 170 21.07 19.14 8.24
CA TRP A 170 20.23 20.32 8.49
C TRP A 170 18.75 20.07 8.16
N ASN A 171 18.46 19.41 7.04
CA ASN A 171 17.08 19.12 6.63
C ASN A 171 16.35 18.24 7.66
N ARG A 172 16.98 17.15 8.10
CA ARG A 172 16.38 16.25 9.10
C ARG A 172 16.25 16.92 10.46
N THR A 173 17.26 17.68 10.88
CA THR A 173 17.22 18.45 12.13
C THR A 173 16.05 19.45 12.13
N ILE A 174 15.91 20.25 11.08
CA ILE A 174 14.79 21.20 10.94
C ILE A 174 13.45 20.44 10.94
N GLY A 175 13.39 19.27 10.29
CA GLY A 175 12.22 18.40 10.30
C GLY A 175 11.81 17.92 11.70
N VAL A 176 12.76 17.41 12.50
CA VAL A 176 12.52 16.98 13.89
C VAL A 176 12.05 18.14 14.75
N TRP A 177 12.68 19.31 14.61
CA TRP A 177 12.30 20.52 15.34
C TRP A 177 10.91 21.02 14.97
N LEU A 178 10.57 21.04 13.68
CA LEU A 178 9.24 21.41 13.22
C LEU A 178 8.19 20.42 13.74
N ALA A 179 8.47 19.12 13.72
CA ALA A 179 7.57 18.10 14.22
C ALA A 179 7.38 18.19 15.75
N ALA A 180 8.43 18.52 16.50
CA ALA A 180 8.34 18.79 17.93
C ALA A 180 7.45 20.01 18.23
N ILE A 181 7.62 21.12 17.51
CA ILE A 181 6.77 22.31 17.65
C ILE A 181 5.31 21.97 17.39
N LEU A 182 5.03 21.28 16.27
CA LEU A 182 3.65 20.91 15.93
C LEU A 182 3.05 19.96 16.97
N THR A 183 3.83 19.03 17.51
CA THR A 183 3.39 18.12 18.58
C THR A 183 3.06 18.89 19.86
N LEU A 184 3.90 19.85 20.26
CA LEU A 184 3.64 20.72 21.42
C LEU A 184 2.41 21.62 21.20
N CYS A 185 2.24 22.17 20.00
CA CYS A 185 1.06 22.96 19.63
C CYS A 185 -0.24 22.13 19.75
N ILE A 186 -0.21 20.85 19.34
CA ILE A 186 -1.35 19.94 19.52
C ILE A 186 -1.58 19.64 21.00
N MET A 187 -0.53 19.36 21.77
CA MET A 187 -0.65 19.12 23.21
C MET A 187 -1.12 20.35 24.00
N SER A 188 -0.94 21.56 23.48
CA SER A 188 -1.49 22.79 24.08
C SER A 188 -3.01 22.75 24.23
N PHE A 189 -3.72 21.89 23.49
CA PHE A 189 -5.15 21.65 23.69
C PHE A 189 -5.50 21.27 25.14
N LEU A 190 -4.58 20.59 25.84
CA LEU A 190 -4.80 20.16 27.23
C LEU A 190 -4.98 21.37 28.18
N ILE A 191 -4.47 22.54 27.81
CA ILE A 191 -4.54 23.78 28.59
C ILE A 191 -5.77 24.63 28.19
N GLY A 192 -6.48 24.26 27.12
CA GLY A 192 -7.69 24.92 26.62
C GLY A 192 -7.59 25.36 25.14
N ASP A 193 -8.54 26.19 24.70
CA ASP A 193 -8.64 26.72 23.34
C ASP A 193 -7.54 27.76 23.04
N ASN A 194 -6.38 27.30 22.59
CA ASN A 194 -5.25 28.15 22.22
C ASN A 194 -5.18 28.38 20.69
N PRO A 195 -4.88 29.59 20.19
CA PRO A 195 -4.56 29.80 18.77
C PRO A 195 -3.49 28.84 18.23
N PHE A 196 -2.49 28.41 19.03
CA PHE A 196 -1.48 27.42 18.58
C PHE A 196 -2.09 26.09 18.17
N TYR A 197 -3.04 25.59 18.96
CA TYR A 197 -3.76 24.37 18.65
C TYR A 197 -4.55 24.52 17.34
N LYS A 198 -5.32 25.61 17.19
CA LYS A 198 -6.13 25.87 15.98
C LYS A 198 -5.29 26.00 14.71
N THR A 199 -4.11 26.62 14.80
CA THR A 199 -3.18 26.72 13.65
C THR A 199 -2.59 25.35 13.31
N ALA A 200 -2.16 24.57 14.30
CA ALA A 200 -1.64 23.23 14.06
C ALA A 200 -2.71 22.30 13.48
N GLU A 201 -3.93 22.35 14.00
CA GLU A 201 -5.10 21.62 13.49
C GLU A 201 -5.40 22.00 12.03
N ALA A 202 -5.50 23.30 11.72
CA ALA A 202 -5.74 23.77 10.36
C ALA A 202 -4.61 23.36 9.39
N LEU A 203 -3.35 23.37 9.84
CA LEU A 203 -2.20 22.96 9.05
C LEU A 203 -2.24 21.45 8.76
N VAL A 204 -2.51 20.61 9.76
CA VAL A 204 -2.59 19.15 9.60
C VAL A 204 -3.75 18.75 8.69
N ILE A 205 -4.93 19.33 8.91
CA ILE A 205 -6.12 19.07 8.08
C ILE A 205 -5.89 19.57 6.65
N GLY A 206 -5.33 20.77 6.49
CA GLY A 206 -5.02 21.36 5.19
C GLY A 206 -4.00 20.53 4.39
N ALA A 207 -2.89 20.12 5.03
CA ALA A 207 -1.87 19.29 4.41
C ALA A 207 -2.42 17.91 4.02
N SER A 208 -3.24 17.30 4.87
CA SER A 208 -3.87 16.01 4.59
C SER A 208 -4.86 16.09 3.41
N ALA A 209 -5.68 17.14 3.37
CA ALA A 209 -6.60 17.38 2.27
C ALA A 209 -5.87 17.68 0.95
N ALA A 210 -4.79 18.49 1.01
CA ALA A 210 -3.97 18.81 -0.15
C ALA A 210 -3.26 17.57 -0.70
N TYR A 211 -2.68 16.74 0.16
CA TYR A 211 -2.06 15.46 -0.23
C TYR A 211 -3.07 14.58 -0.96
N TRP A 212 -4.25 14.37 -0.37
CA TRP A 212 -5.30 13.55 -1.00
C TRP A 212 -5.75 14.10 -2.35
N MET A 213 -5.87 15.44 -2.49
CA MET A 213 -6.22 16.07 -3.75
C MET A 213 -5.17 15.84 -4.82
N VAL A 214 -3.88 16.08 -4.51
CA VAL A 214 -2.78 15.89 -5.46
C VAL A 214 -2.61 14.41 -5.82
N TYR A 215 -2.62 13.54 -4.83
CA TYR A 215 -2.53 12.09 -5.03
C TYR A 215 -3.67 11.58 -5.92
N SER A 216 -4.91 12.00 -5.67
CA SER A 216 -6.07 11.59 -6.48
C SER A 216 -6.01 12.17 -7.90
N PHE A 217 -5.44 13.37 -8.07
CA PHE A 217 -5.22 13.95 -9.40
C PHE A 217 -4.23 13.13 -10.20
N TYR A 218 -3.05 12.82 -9.65
CA TYR A 218 -2.04 12.02 -10.35
C TYR A 218 -2.52 10.59 -10.60
N THR A 219 -2.94 9.88 -9.56
CA THR A 219 -3.34 8.48 -9.70
C THR A 219 -4.63 8.29 -10.50
N GLY A 220 -5.59 9.22 -10.38
CA GLY A 220 -6.89 9.11 -11.06
C GLY A 220 -6.88 9.65 -12.49
N ILE A 221 -6.32 10.84 -12.69
CA ILE A 221 -6.36 11.53 -13.99
C ILE A 221 -5.11 11.22 -14.81
N VAL A 222 -3.91 11.32 -14.23
CA VAL A 222 -2.68 11.09 -15.00
C VAL A 222 -2.50 9.60 -15.29
N ASP A 223 -2.42 8.78 -14.25
CA ASP A 223 -2.00 7.37 -14.39
C ASP A 223 -3.09 6.46 -14.98
N LYS A 224 -4.37 6.71 -14.67
CA LYS A 224 -5.47 5.85 -15.14
C LYS A 224 -6.15 6.34 -16.40
N LEU A 225 -6.15 7.66 -16.64
CA LEU A 225 -6.85 8.24 -17.78
C LEU A 225 -5.88 8.72 -18.86
N LEU A 226 -4.92 9.60 -18.54
CA LEU A 226 -4.00 10.14 -19.54
C LEU A 226 -3.06 9.08 -20.10
N VAL A 227 -2.57 8.13 -19.29
CA VAL A 227 -1.78 6.99 -19.77
C VAL A 227 -2.51 6.21 -20.87
N ASN A 228 -3.81 5.94 -20.66
CA ASN A 228 -4.63 5.14 -21.57
C ASN A 228 -5.15 5.93 -22.78
N LEU A 229 -5.05 7.26 -22.79
CA LEU A 229 -5.57 8.13 -23.85
C LEU A 229 -4.45 8.81 -24.67
N TRP A 230 -3.33 9.17 -24.03
CA TRP A 230 -2.15 9.80 -24.65
C TRP A 230 -0.83 9.37 -23.97
N PRO A 231 -0.34 8.14 -24.20
CA PRO A 231 0.87 7.60 -23.57
C PRO A 231 2.10 8.36 -24.01
N GLY A 232 2.15 8.87 -25.26
CA GLY A 232 3.30 9.62 -25.76
C GLY A 232 3.53 10.91 -24.97
N LEU A 233 2.47 11.60 -24.55
CA LEU A 233 2.56 12.81 -23.74
C LEU A 233 2.99 12.47 -22.31
N VAL A 234 2.42 11.41 -21.75
CA VAL A 234 2.68 10.98 -20.37
C VAL A 234 4.09 10.38 -20.21
N ARG A 235 4.59 9.67 -21.22
CA ARG A 235 5.97 9.15 -21.26
C ARG A 235 7.02 10.26 -21.20
N GLY A 236 6.79 11.35 -21.93
CA GLY A 236 7.70 12.49 -21.95
C GLY A 236 7.68 13.34 -20.67
N TRP A 237 6.57 13.32 -19.92
CA TRP A 237 6.37 14.24 -18.79
C TRP A 237 6.40 13.58 -17.41
N THR A 238 5.94 12.34 -17.26
CA THR A 238 5.73 11.73 -15.93
C THR A 238 6.24 10.30 -15.76
N THR A 239 6.30 9.48 -16.83
CA THR A 239 6.62 8.04 -16.70
C THR A 239 7.39 7.48 -17.91
N PRO A 240 8.74 7.59 -17.93
CA PRO A 240 9.56 7.21 -19.09
C PRO A 240 9.62 5.71 -19.41
N GLY A 241 9.25 4.82 -18.47
CA GLY A 241 9.42 3.36 -18.59
C GLY A 241 8.17 2.59 -19.05
N LEU A 242 7.22 3.23 -19.73
CA LEU A 242 5.95 2.60 -20.10
C LEU A 242 6.10 1.77 -21.40
N ALA A 243 5.64 0.51 -21.39
CA ALA A 243 5.71 -0.41 -22.53
C ALA A 243 5.05 0.16 -23.81
N ASP A 244 5.57 -0.25 -24.98
CA ASP A 244 5.25 0.28 -26.30
C ASP A 244 3.95 -0.26 -26.94
N ASP A 245 3.18 -1.07 -26.21
CA ASP A 245 1.92 -1.65 -26.68
C ASP A 245 0.77 -0.62 -26.62
N TRP A 246 0.65 0.17 -27.69
CA TRP A 246 -0.38 1.21 -27.78
C TRP A 246 -1.62 0.77 -28.55
N GLU A 247 -2.74 0.65 -27.82
CA GLU A 247 -4.08 0.54 -28.40
C GLU A 247 -5.00 1.68 -27.94
N TRP A 248 -5.58 2.40 -28.90
CA TRP A 248 -6.56 3.45 -28.61
C TRP A 248 -7.85 2.86 -28.04
N LYS A 249 -8.03 3.00 -26.73
CA LYS A 249 -9.26 2.59 -26.05
C LYS A 249 -10.23 3.77 -25.96
N TRP A 250 -11.06 3.94 -27.00
CA TRP A 250 -12.07 5.01 -27.10
C TRP A 250 -13.04 5.09 -25.91
N ILE A 251 -13.19 4.00 -25.15
CA ILE A 251 -14.01 3.95 -23.93
C ILE A 251 -13.55 4.96 -22.85
N TYR A 252 -12.28 5.37 -22.84
CA TYR A 252 -11.74 6.32 -21.85
C TYR A 252 -12.18 7.78 -22.07
N ILE A 253 -12.85 8.10 -23.18
CA ILE A 253 -13.44 9.43 -23.41
C ILE A 253 -14.54 9.73 -22.38
N ILE A 254 -15.30 8.71 -21.94
CA ILE A 254 -16.33 8.89 -20.93
C ILE A 254 -15.72 9.37 -19.59
N PRO A 255 -14.70 8.68 -19.02
CA PRO A 255 -14.01 9.19 -17.84
C PRO A 255 -13.26 10.50 -18.07
N LEU A 256 -12.81 10.82 -19.29
CA LEU A 256 -12.24 12.14 -19.62
C LEU A 256 -13.26 13.26 -19.40
N ILE A 257 -14.47 13.11 -19.95
CA ILE A 257 -15.55 14.08 -19.80
C ILE A 257 -15.90 14.24 -18.32
N LEU A 258 -16.06 13.13 -17.60
CA LEU A 258 -16.35 13.17 -16.16
C LEU A 258 -15.24 13.82 -15.34
N SER A 259 -13.97 13.63 -15.73
CA SER A 259 -12.82 14.25 -15.06
C SER A 259 -12.78 15.76 -15.28
N ILE A 260 -13.02 16.24 -16.51
CA ILE A 260 -13.12 17.66 -16.81
C ILE A 260 -14.29 18.30 -16.04
N MET A 261 -15.45 17.64 -16.01
CA MET A 261 -16.61 18.08 -15.24
C MET A 261 -16.31 18.18 -13.73
N LEU A 262 -15.46 17.30 -13.20
CA LEU A 262 -15.05 17.31 -11.80
C LEU A 262 -14.07 18.45 -11.49
N VAL A 263 -13.12 18.75 -12.38
CA VAL A 263 -12.17 19.88 -12.22
C VAL A 263 -12.90 21.23 -12.26
N CYS A 264 -13.98 21.35 -13.04
CA CYS A 264 -14.84 22.54 -13.04
C CYS A 264 -15.43 22.90 -11.66
N ARG A 265 -15.34 22.00 -10.66
CA ARG A 265 -15.70 22.29 -9.26
C ARG A 265 -14.81 23.35 -8.61
N LEU A 266 -13.56 23.48 -9.05
CA LEU A 266 -12.63 24.49 -8.54
C LEU A 266 -13.01 25.90 -8.98
N LEU A 267 -13.88 26.03 -9.98
CA LEU A 267 -14.39 27.31 -10.45
C LEU A 267 -15.60 27.75 -9.59
N PRO A 268 -15.67 29.03 -9.17
CA PRO A 268 -16.73 29.52 -8.27
C PRO A 268 -18.15 29.41 -8.86
N LYS A 269 -18.28 29.29 -10.19
CA LYS A 269 -19.57 29.19 -10.90
C LYS A 269 -19.84 27.81 -11.53
N GLY A 270 -18.94 26.83 -11.39
CA GLY A 270 -18.99 25.52 -12.05
C GLY A 270 -19.57 24.37 -11.21
N GLY A 271 -19.96 24.62 -9.96
CA GLY A 271 -20.31 23.58 -8.99
C GLY A 271 -21.51 22.68 -9.34
N TRP A 272 -22.41 23.10 -10.25
CA TRP A 272 -23.51 22.25 -10.72
C TRP A 272 -23.02 21.10 -11.62
N ILE A 273 -22.04 21.36 -12.47
CA ILE A 273 -21.53 20.40 -13.46
C ILE A 273 -20.84 19.22 -12.75
N ALA A 274 -20.15 19.50 -11.64
CA ALA A 274 -19.46 18.49 -10.84
C ALA A 274 -20.39 17.51 -10.10
N ARG A 275 -21.71 17.75 -10.06
CA ARG A 275 -22.67 16.87 -9.37
C ARG A 275 -22.83 15.52 -10.07
N TRP A 276 -22.73 15.49 -11.39
CA TRP A 276 -22.86 14.25 -12.18
C TRP A 276 -21.70 13.27 -11.92
N PRO A 277 -20.42 13.69 -12.03
CA PRO A 277 -19.31 12.86 -11.59
C PRO A 277 -19.41 12.44 -10.12
N LEU A 278 -19.87 13.32 -9.23
CA LEU A 278 -19.99 12.99 -7.82
C LEU A 278 -21.06 11.91 -7.55
N ALA A 279 -22.21 11.99 -8.22
CA ALA A 279 -23.25 10.96 -8.16
C ALA A 279 -22.73 9.61 -8.66
N PHE A 280 -21.97 9.61 -9.77
CA PHE A 280 -21.33 8.41 -10.29
C PHE A 280 -20.31 7.83 -9.29
N ILE A 281 -19.43 8.66 -8.71
CA ILE A 281 -18.44 8.23 -7.72
C ILE A 281 -19.12 7.62 -6.50
N ILE A 282 -20.14 8.28 -5.94
CA ILE A 282 -20.86 7.79 -4.76
C ILE A 282 -21.58 6.47 -5.08
N GLY A 283 -22.27 6.38 -6.22
CA GLY A 283 -22.96 5.16 -6.64
C GLY A 283 -22.00 3.98 -6.88
N ALA A 284 -20.92 4.21 -7.61
CA ALA A 284 -19.90 3.19 -7.86
C ALA A 284 -19.20 2.76 -6.56
N THR A 285 -18.80 3.73 -5.72
CA THR A 285 -18.15 3.44 -4.44
C THR A 285 -19.08 2.67 -3.51
N ALA A 286 -20.35 3.06 -3.40
CA ALA A 286 -21.33 2.33 -2.60
C ALA A 286 -21.54 0.90 -3.11
N GLY A 287 -21.62 0.71 -4.43
CA GLY A 287 -21.73 -0.62 -5.06
C GLY A 287 -20.52 -1.51 -4.76
N PHE A 288 -19.30 -0.99 -4.98
CA PHE A 288 -18.06 -1.73 -4.69
C PHE A 288 -17.91 -2.01 -3.19
N ARG A 289 -18.21 -1.04 -2.33
CA ARG A 289 -18.15 -1.22 -0.87
C ARG A 289 -19.17 -2.26 -0.41
N LEU A 290 -20.38 -2.25 -0.95
CA LEU A 290 -21.39 -3.27 -0.61
C LEU A 290 -20.88 -4.67 -0.93
N LEU A 291 -20.39 -4.89 -2.17
CA LEU A 291 -19.87 -6.17 -2.58
C LEU A 291 -18.65 -6.58 -1.73
N ALA A 292 -17.73 -5.65 -1.49
CA ALA A 292 -16.54 -5.89 -0.69
C ALA A 292 -16.87 -6.25 0.77
N HIS A 293 -17.83 -5.58 1.42
CA HIS A 293 -18.23 -5.93 2.79
C HIS A 293 -18.99 -7.27 2.82
N LEU A 294 -19.75 -7.61 1.78
CA LEU A 294 -20.40 -8.92 1.69
C LEU A 294 -19.37 -10.04 1.56
N GLU A 295 -18.37 -9.88 0.68
CA GLU A 295 -17.34 -10.89 0.44
C GLU A 295 -16.32 -10.96 1.59
N SER A 296 -15.75 -9.82 1.98
CA SER A 296 -14.74 -9.76 3.03
C SER A 296 -15.36 -9.98 4.40
N ASP A 297 -16.32 -9.17 4.81
CA ASP A 297 -16.71 -9.16 6.21
C ASP A 297 -17.73 -10.26 6.49
N PHE A 298 -18.78 -10.38 5.66
CA PHE A 298 -19.81 -11.40 5.88
C PHE A 298 -19.29 -12.82 5.60
N LEU A 299 -18.75 -13.10 4.41
CA LEU A 299 -18.33 -14.46 4.07
C LEU A 299 -17.12 -14.91 4.89
N LEU A 300 -16.11 -14.05 5.15
CA LEU A 300 -14.99 -14.46 5.97
C LEU A 300 -15.37 -14.63 7.44
N GLN A 301 -16.34 -13.87 7.99
CA GLN A 301 -16.84 -14.13 9.34
C GLN A 301 -17.58 -15.46 9.43
N ILE A 302 -18.43 -15.79 8.44
CA ILE A 302 -19.10 -17.11 8.38
C ILE A 302 -18.05 -18.22 8.26
N LYS A 303 -17.11 -18.11 7.31
CA LYS A 303 -16.00 -19.06 7.17
C LYS A 303 -15.17 -19.18 8.46
N GLY A 304 -14.90 -18.06 9.13
CA GLY A 304 -14.14 -18.00 10.37
C GLY A 304 -14.82 -18.65 11.56
N THR A 305 -16.15 -18.81 11.52
CA THR A 305 -16.93 -19.54 12.53
C THR A 305 -17.08 -21.04 12.21
N ILE A 306 -16.87 -21.46 10.96
CA ILE A 306 -16.81 -22.85 10.54
C ILE A 306 -15.36 -23.37 10.74
N LYS A 307 -14.94 -23.53 11.99
CA LYS A 307 -13.65 -24.14 12.36
C LYS A 307 -13.85 -25.57 12.86
N PRO A 308 -12.89 -26.49 12.63
CA PRO A 308 -12.94 -27.81 13.23
C PRO A 308 -12.96 -27.70 14.77
N LEU A 309 -13.91 -28.40 15.41
CA LEU A 309 -14.10 -28.40 16.86
C LEU A 309 -12.95 -29.08 17.62
N TRP A 310 -12.24 -29.95 16.92
CA TRP A 310 -11.08 -30.70 17.40
C TRP A 310 -9.87 -30.25 16.60
N ALA A 311 -8.91 -29.63 17.28
CA ALA A 311 -7.67 -29.14 16.71
C ALA A 311 -6.54 -30.14 16.96
N VAL A 312 -5.74 -30.35 15.92
CA VAL A 312 -4.62 -31.30 15.92
C VAL A 312 -3.37 -30.57 15.46
N ASP A 313 -2.24 -30.87 16.08
CA ASP A 313 -0.93 -30.40 15.64
C ASP A 313 -0.47 -31.16 14.38
N THR A 314 0.58 -30.65 13.74
CA THR A 314 1.28 -31.25 12.59
C THR A 314 1.75 -32.69 12.81
N ALA A 315 1.85 -33.13 14.08
CA ALA A 315 2.20 -34.49 14.49
C ALA A 315 0.99 -35.36 14.91
N ASP A 316 -0.22 -35.01 14.47
CA ASP A 316 -1.48 -35.68 14.81
C ASP A 316 -1.83 -35.70 16.33
N ALA A 317 -1.20 -34.82 17.13
CA ALA A 317 -1.45 -34.68 18.56
C ALA A 317 -2.58 -33.70 18.87
N PHE A 318 -3.45 -34.04 19.83
CA PHE A 318 -4.56 -33.19 20.24
C PHE A 318 -4.11 -31.89 20.89
N MET A 319 -4.64 -30.76 20.41
CA MET A 319 -4.41 -29.45 21.04
C MET A 319 -5.63 -29.01 21.85
N PHE A 320 -5.48 -28.99 23.17
CA PHE A 320 -6.56 -28.66 24.11
C PHE A 320 -7.06 -27.21 23.99
N TRP A 321 -6.14 -26.23 24.02
CA TRP A 321 -6.51 -24.80 24.02
C TRP A 321 -7.24 -24.34 22.74
N PRO A 322 -6.76 -24.68 21.52
CA PRO A 322 -7.46 -24.28 20.30
C PRO A 322 -8.83 -24.95 20.15
N SER A 323 -8.97 -26.21 20.58
CA SER A 323 -10.24 -26.94 20.54
C SER A 323 -11.29 -26.30 21.45
N ILE A 324 -10.91 -25.92 22.67
CA ILE A 324 -11.81 -25.18 23.58
C ILE A 324 -12.18 -23.82 22.97
N SER A 325 -11.22 -23.09 22.41
CA SER A 325 -11.53 -21.81 21.77
C SER A 325 -12.55 -21.94 20.65
N ALA A 326 -12.46 -22.98 19.82
CA ALA A 326 -13.42 -23.25 18.75
C ALA A 326 -14.82 -23.53 19.30
N ILE A 327 -14.93 -24.35 20.35
CA ILE A 327 -16.19 -24.65 21.03
C ILE A 327 -16.80 -23.39 21.66
N VAL A 328 -15.98 -22.59 22.37
CA VAL A 328 -16.42 -21.35 23.02
C VAL A 328 -16.95 -20.35 21.99
N ILE A 329 -16.26 -20.18 20.86
CA ILE A 329 -16.71 -19.29 19.77
C ILE A 329 -18.04 -19.79 19.21
N LEU A 330 -18.16 -21.10 18.91
CA LEU A 330 -19.40 -21.66 18.37
C LEU A 330 -20.58 -21.47 19.34
N LEU A 331 -20.40 -21.78 20.62
CA LEU A 331 -21.45 -21.58 21.63
C LEU A 331 -21.80 -20.10 21.82
N SER A 332 -20.81 -19.21 21.76
CA SER A 332 -20.99 -17.76 21.87
C SER A 332 -21.80 -17.20 20.69
N VAL A 333 -21.50 -17.64 19.47
CA VAL A 333 -22.22 -17.25 18.25
C VAL A 333 -23.66 -17.77 18.30
N LEU A 334 -23.87 -19.05 18.65
CA LEU A 334 -25.21 -19.62 18.79
C LEU A 334 -26.04 -18.89 19.86
N ALA A 335 -25.46 -18.60 21.02
CA ALA A 335 -26.13 -17.84 22.08
C ALA A 335 -26.49 -16.41 21.63
N CYS A 336 -25.61 -15.77 20.86
CA CYS A 336 -25.84 -14.45 20.28
C CYS A 336 -26.96 -14.46 19.22
N LEU A 337 -27.00 -15.48 18.34
CA LEU A 337 -28.10 -15.66 17.39
C LEU A 337 -29.43 -15.84 18.10
N VAL A 338 -29.47 -16.65 19.17
CA VAL A 338 -30.70 -16.84 19.98
C VAL A 338 -31.16 -15.52 20.61
N TYR A 339 -30.23 -14.67 21.06
CA TYR A 339 -30.56 -13.34 21.58
C TYR A 339 -31.15 -12.40 20.52
N PHE A 340 -30.60 -12.38 19.30
CA PHE A 340 -31.11 -11.54 18.20
C PHE A 340 -32.34 -12.14 17.49
N PHE A 341 -32.71 -13.37 17.80
CA PHE A 341 -33.87 -14.03 17.22
C PHE A 341 -35.16 -13.50 17.85
N PHE A 342 -35.64 -12.36 17.35
CA PHE A 342 -36.85 -11.69 17.86
C PHE A 342 -38.16 -12.46 17.61
N SER A 343 -38.15 -13.51 16.78
CA SER A 343 -39.34 -14.28 16.41
C SER A 343 -39.80 -15.31 17.46
N MET A 344 -39.06 -15.53 18.55
CA MET A 344 -39.48 -16.41 19.65
C MET A 344 -39.64 -15.63 20.96
N GLU A 345 -40.68 -15.93 21.74
CA GLU A 345 -40.82 -15.39 23.09
C GLU A 345 -39.70 -15.92 24.00
N HIS A 346 -39.00 -15.00 24.67
CA HIS A 346 -37.86 -15.31 25.53
C HIS A 346 -38.28 -15.86 26.90
N LYS A 347 -39.02 -16.99 26.93
CA LYS A 347 -39.43 -17.69 28.16
C LYS A 347 -38.68 -19.01 28.35
N GLY A 348 -38.38 -19.37 29.60
CA GLY A 348 -37.78 -20.67 29.95
C GLY A 348 -36.29 -20.80 29.58
N PHE A 349 -35.90 -21.95 29.01
CA PHE A 349 -34.51 -22.29 28.67
C PHE A 349 -33.91 -21.35 27.60
N VAL A 350 -34.72 -20.95 26.61
CA VAL A 350 -34.34 -20.02 25.54
C VAL A 350 -33.99 -18.62 26.10
N GLY A 351 -34.69 -18.18 27.15
CA GLY A 351 -34.38 -16.92 27.83
C GLY A 351 -33.04 -16.95 28.58
N LYS A 352 -32.63 -18.11 29.11
CA LYS A 352 -31.33 -18.27 29.79
C LYS A 352 -30.17 -18.30 28.80
N THR A 353 -30.33 -18.98 27.66
CA THR A 353 -29.31 -19.00 26.59
C THR A 353 -29.15 -17.62 25.93
N ALA A 354 -30.25 -16.89 25.72
CA ALA A 354 -30.20 -15.50 25.27
C ALA A 354 -29.46 -14.57 26.25
N ARG A 355 -29.62 -14.77 27.57
CA ARG A 355 -28.86 -14.02 28.58
C ARG A 355 -27.35 -14.29 28.50
N GLY A 356 -26.96 -15.51 28.14
CA GLY A 356 -25.57 -15.85 27.80
C GLY A 356 -25.06 -15.06 26.59
N GLY A 357 -25.88 -14.95 25.54
CA GLY A 357 -25.59 -14.12 24.36
C GLY A 357 -25.38 -12.64 24.69
N ILE A 358 -26.20 -12.08 25.60
CA ILE A 358 -26.02 -10.68 26.08
C ILE A 358 -24.67 -10.50 26.77
N LEU A 359 -24.27 -11.44 27.63
CA LEU A 359 -22.98 -11.37 28.32
C LEU A 359 -21.82 -11.40 27.32
N VAL A 360 -21.89 -12.32 26.34
CA VAL A 360 -20.90 -12.41 25.26
C VAL A 360 -20.83 -11.09 24.49
N LEU A 361 -21.97 -10.49 24.12
CA LEU A 361 -22.02 -9.20 23.43
C LEU A 361 -21.42 -8.06 24.26
N MET A 362 -21.71 -8.00 25.56
CA MET A 362 -21.12 -6.99 26.44
C MET A 362 -19.60 -7.14 26.52
N VAL A 363 -19.08 -8.37 26.57
CA VAL A 363 -17.64 -8.62 26.58
C VAL A 363 -16.99 -8.21 25.26
N THR A 364 -17.58 -8.54 24.11
CA THR A 364 -17.00 -8.17 22.80
C THR A 364 -17.06 -6.66 22.56
N PHE A 365 -18.15 -5.98 22.92
CA PHE A 365 -18.22 -4.52 22.86
C PHE A 365 -17.24 -3.86 23.85
N GLY A 366 -17.06 -4.44 25.04
CA GLY A 366 -16.06 -3.99 26.01
C GLY A 366 -14.64 -4.11 25.47
N ALA A 367 -14.31 -5.23 24.81
CA ALA A 367 -13.02 -5.43 24.15
C ALA A 367 -12.81 -4.43 23.00
N ALA A 368 -13.82 -4.20 22.17
CA ALA A 368 -13.75 -3.21 21.08
C ALA A 368 -13.52 -1.79 21.63
N PHE A 369 -14.21 -1.40 22.70
CA PHE A 369 -13.95 -0.13 23.39
C PHE A 369 -12.53 -0.07 23.94
N GLY A 370 -12.06 -1.14 24.60
CA GLY A 370 -10.70 -1.26 25.13
C GLY A 370 -9.62 -1.09 24.07
N LEU A 371 -9.81 -1.66 22.87
CA LEU A 371 -8.91 -1.48 21.73
C LEU A 371 -8.80 -0.02 21.29
N THR A 372 -9.92 0.72 21.29
CA THR A 372 -9.87 2.16 20.94
C THR A 372 -9.16 3.01 21.99
N VAL A 373 -9.32 2.67 23.29
CA VAL A 373 -8.60 3.34 24.39
C VAL A 373 -7.11 3.03 24.31
N MET A 374 -6.75 1.76 24.11
CA MET A 374 -5.36 1.34 23.91
C MET A 374 -4.74 2.09 22.74
N GLY A 375 -5.42 2.15 21.59
CA GLY A 375 -4.91 2.87 20.41
C GLY A 375 -4.62 4.35 20.71
N ARG A 376 -5.48 5.04 21.45
CA ARG A 376 -5.25 6.45 21.85
C ARG A 376 -4.07 6.60 22.81
N ILE A 377 -3.92 5.70 23.79
CA ILE A 377 -2.80 5.72 24.74
C ILE A 377 -1.48 5.38 24.04
N THR A 378 -1.48 4.42 23.12
CA THR A 378 -0.31 4.07 22.31
C THR A 378 0.14 5.26 21.47
N LEU A 379 -0.79 5.93 20.76
CA LEU A 379 -0.47 7.14 20.00
C LEU A 379 0.13 8.24 20.89
N LEU A 380 -0.41 8.45 22.08
CA LEU A 380 0.13 9.40 23.05
C LEU A 380 1.55 9.02 23.50
N THR A 381 1.77 7.73 23.78
CA THR A 381 3.06 7.20 24.20
C THR A 381 4.10 7.36 23.09
N GLU A 382 3.74 7.07 21.83
CA GLU A 382 4.60 7.33 20.67
C GLU A 382 4.96 8.80 20.52
N ARG A 383 4.03 9.73 20.79
CA ARG A 383 4.34 11.18 20.76
C ARG A 383 5.30 11.57 21.89
N PHE A 384 5.18 10.97 23.07
CA PHE A 384 6.13 11.19 24.17
C PHE A 384 7.51 10.57 23.88
N ASP A 385 7.56 9.36 23.32
CA ASP A 385 8.80 8.72 22.90
C ASP A 385 9.54 9.61 21.88
N PHE A 386 8.84 10.08 20.85
CA PHE A 386 9.39 11.04 19.89
C PHE A 386 9.94 12.32 20.57
N LEU A 387 9.21 12.91 21.52
CA LEU A 387 9.66 14.14 22.20
C LEU A 387 10.88 13.91 23.10
N PHE A 388 10.92 12.82 23.86
CA PHE A 388 12.00 12.59 24.83
C PHE A 388 13.22 11.91 24.22
N LYS A 389 13.03 10.97 23.30
CA LYS A 389 14.07 10.20 22.64
C LYS A 389 14.59 10.93 21.40
N ASP A 390 13.74 11.12 20.39
CA ASP A 390 14.19 11.63 19.08
C ASP A 390 14.50 13.13 19.09
N TRP A 391 13.76 13.91 19.87
CA TRP A 391 13.97 15.36 19.97
C TRP A 391 14.89 15.76 21.12
N LEU A 392 14.58 15.37 22.37
CA LEU A 392 15.32 15.87 23.54
C LEU A 392 16.56 15.02 23.91
N HIS A 393 16.73 13.84 23.31
CA HIS A 393 17.82 12.89 23.58
C HIS A 393 17.99 12.55 25.08
N LEU A 394 16.89 12.50 25.86
CA LEU A 394 16.93 12.17 27.30
C LEU A 394 16.78 10.67 27.61
N LEU A 395 16.26 9.90 26.65
CA LEU A 395 16.06 8.45 26.68
C LEU A 395 16.77 7.85 25.48
#